data_AF-A0A2N3Y6X7-F1
#
_entry.id   AF-A0A2N3Y6X7-F1
#
_cell.length_a   1.000
_cell.length_b   1.000
_cell.length_c   1.000
_cell.angle_alpha   90.00
_cell.angle_beta   90.00
_cell.angle_gamma   90.00
#
_symmetry.space_group_name_H-M   'P 1'
#
loop_
_entity.id
_entity.type
_entity.pdbx_description
1 polymer ?
#
loop_
_entity_poly.entity_id
_entity_poly.type
_entity_poly.pdbx_seq_one_letter_code
_entity_poly.pdbx_strand_id
1 'polypeptide(L)'
;MHGLDWPHERWSLTDSFESDPLLTTTSSHTVDEAPFSAGSHEPATHAAIRSHYPDRPTSVVAAVRALLSRGWIESAVMLAEATLNDGVPEGLAAELRCTLIAPLITSGHTAEAIAIADRVLAVPDLATTTFDDTAAGRMLALVLQGDFASDHASKVLQEPDRTCHGQARTAIALTGLAHLEWSAGNVAGALCWGRRAATCAASVKSADWRWYPPLMMAEMLGELGEFDDAEKILRQARAEIDQFGLTMHAAQADLIRARLLLRAGRQTAARLTAEACLSSALELGTWRVVPSAESVLALIAFRSGDAALARSYLRRCRETSTYEQGSAARSARDEWIQLLVHTSKEDPSSIEALLHTNLLHRPALFVEEPGAAAWFVRVAMDVGDEKIAIKAIEAAQAVANANIGTPAVATGALHARSLFERNLDGLLDVISEYGDAWARETAIEDLRALLGGGVRSSDWPDSRNVAESGRNDSANAKNTDGLPGKAEFIPPELTETERAIAELVSQGLTNRQIAHRVFLSPHTVNYHLRRIFRKLGINSRVELASQERYAVRREIRSSGRHGSS
;
A
#
# COMPACT_ATOMS: atom_id res chain seq x y z
N MET A 1 -21.80 -26.11 14.29
CA MET A 1 -22.40 -27.15 13.42
C MET A 1 -23.55 -26.53 12.62
N HIS A 2 -23.26 -26.14 11.38
CA HIS A 2 -24.16 -26.25 10.22
C HIS A 2 -23.23 -26.22 9.02
N GLY A 3 -22.94 -27.41 8.49
CA GLY A 3 -22.09 -27.61 7.34
C GLY A 3 -22.81 -27.11 6.10
N LEU A 4 -22.16 -26.21 5.39
CA LEU A 4 -22.48 -25.93 4.00
C LEU A 4 -21.43 -26.71 3.19
N ASP A 5 -21.91 -27.70 2.43
CA ASP A 5 -21.09 -28.53 1.55
C ASP A 5 -20.56 -27.69 0.38
N TRP A 6 -19.24 -27.71 0.18
CA TRP A 6 -18.54 -26.95 -0.87
C TRP A 6 -18.30 -27.83 -2.09
N PRO A 7 -18.81 -27.46 -3.30
CA PRO A 7 -18.53 -28.22 -4.50
C PRO A 7 -17.08 -28.00 -4.95
N HIS A 8 -16.31 -29.09 -5.01
CA HIS A 8 -15.02 -29.15 -5.67
C HIS A 8 -15.20 -29.17 -7.20
N GLU A 9 -15.48 -28.02 -7.82
CA GLU A 9 -15.36 -27.89 -9.27
C GLU A 9 -14.17 -27.00 -9.63
N ARG A 10 -13.27 -27.55 -10.45
CA ARG A 10 -12.10 -26.86 -11.01
C ARG A 10 -12.59 -25.95 -12.14
N TRP A 11 -13.07 -24.75 -11.81
CA TRP A 11 -13.51 -23.73 -12.77
C TRP A 11 -12.32 -22.89 -13.25
N SER A 12 -12.16 -22.75 -14.56
CA SER A 12 -11.23 -21.78 -15.15
C SER A 12 -11.84 -20.38 -15.13
N LEU A 13 -11.16 -19.43 -14.50
CA LEU A 13 -11.51 -17.99 -14.49
C LEU A 13 -11.52 -17.35 -15.90
N THR A 14 -11.23 -18.11 -16.96
CA THR A 14 -11.18 -17.65 -18.35
C THR A 14 -12.54 -17.36 -18.94
N ASP A 15 -13.60 -18.06 -18.52
CA ASP A 15 -14.85 -18.10 -19.27
C ASP A 15 -15.80 -16.93 -18.94
N SER A 16 -15.47 -16.13 -17.92
CA SER A 16 -16.27 -14.95 -17.50
C SER A 16 -15.68 -13.61 -17.92
N PHE A 17 -14.52 -13.61 -18.57
CA PHE A 17 -13.81 -12.39 -19.02
C PHE A 17 -13.59 -12.36 -20.53
N GLU A 18 -14.39 -13.10 -21.31
CA GLU A 18 -14.45 -12.88 -22.75
C GLU A 18 -15.11 -11.52 -23.03
N SER A 19 -14.44 -10.74 -23.88
CA SER A 19 -14.76 -9.37 -24.28
C SER A 19 -16.23 -9.17 -24.66
N ASP A 20 -16.92 -8.31 -23.91
CA ASP A 20 -18.26 -7.83 -24.28
C ASP A 20 -18.15 -6.80 -25.44
N PRO A 21 -18.72 -7.05 -26.63
CA PRO A 21 -18.59 -6.15 -27.78
C PRO A 21 -19.47 -4.89 -27.73
N LEU A 22 -20.21 -4.63 -26.63
CA LEU A 22 -21.28 -3.62 -26.61
C LEU A 22 -21.01 -2.31 -25.86
N LEU A 23 -19.75 -1.97 -25.55
CA LEU A 23 -19.38 -0.65 -25.01
C LEU A 23 -18.78 0.31 -26.06
N THR A 24 -19.39 0.35 -27.26
CA THR A 24 -19.19 1.48 -28.18
C THR A 24 -20.38 2.43 -28.07
N THR A 25 -20.08 3.72 -27.93
CA THR A 25 -20.98 4.88 -27.90
C THR A 25 -21.57 5.26 -26.53
N THR A 26 -20.76 5.87 -25.67
CA THR A 26 -21.22 7.03 -24.91
C THR A 26 -20.75 8.29 -25.64
N SER A 27 -21.71 9.09 -26.07
CA SER A 27 -21.55 10.35 -26.78
C SER A 27 -20.48 11.23 -26.14
N SER A 28 -19.52 11.66 -26.95
CA SER A 28 -18.61 12.77 -26.68
C SER A 28 -19.42 14.05 -26.47
N HIS A 29 -19.85 14.31 -25.24
CA HIS A 29 -20.03 15.68 -24.80
C HIS A 29 -18.62 16.24 -24.66
N THR A 30 -18.18 17.01 -25.65
CA THR A 30 -17.03 17.90 -25.58
C THR A 30 -17.24 18.81 -24.37
N VAL A 31 -16.63 18.43 -23.25
CA VAL A 31 -16.38 19.35 -22.14
C VAL A 31 -15.45 20.40 -22.74
N ASP A 32 -15.92 21.64 -22.81
CA ASP A 32 -15.11 22.81 -23.19
C ASP A 32 -13.71 22.69 -22.58
N GLU A 33 -12.68 22.82 -23.41
CA GLU A 33 -11.28 22.75 -23.00
C GLU A 33 -11.02 23.79 -21.87
N ALA A 34 -11.02 23.30 -20.63
CA ALA A 34 -10.61 24.04 -19.44
C ALA A 34 -9.14 24.50 -19.57
N PRO A 35 -8.66 25.51 -18.80
CA PRO A 35 -7.48 26.33 -19.11
C PRO A 35 -6.12 25.62 -18.91
N PHE A 36 -6.14 24.30 -18.80
CA PHE A 36 -4.98 23.45 -18.65
C PHE A 36 -4.54 22.98 -20.02
N SER A 37 -3.75 23.79 -20.72
CA SER A 37 -3.11 23.35 -21.96
C SER A 37 -2.32 22.07 -21.69
N ALA A 38 -2.38 21.12 -22.63
CA ALA A 38 -1.59 19.91 -22.59
C ALA A 38 -0.09 20.28 -22.58
N GLY A 39 0.50 20.43 -21.39
CA GLY A 39 1.89 20.86 -21.21
C GLY A 39 2.20 21.68 -19.95
N SER A 40 1.21 22.14 -19.18
CA SER A 40 1.49 22.87 -17.93
C SER A 40 1.86 21.93 -16.77
N HIS A 41 3.11 22.01 -16.29
CA HIS A 41 3.64 21.25 -15.15
C HIS A 41 3.29 21.82 -13.77
N GLU A 42 2.59 22.96 -13.70
CA GLU A 42 2.18 23.58 -12.43
C GLU A 42 0.66 23.48 -12.22
N PRO A 43 0.20 23.14 -11.00
CA PRO A 43 -1.22 23.21 -10.68
C PRO A 43 -1.69 24.66 -10.78
N ALA A 44 -2.77 24.92 -11.52
CA ALA A 44 -3.36 26.25 -11.57
C ALA A 44 -3.72 26.70 -10.14
N THR A 45 -3.36 27.94 -9.80
CA THR A 45 -3.64 28.50 -8.47
C THR A 45 -5.14 28.46 -8.18
N HIS A 46 -5.52 28.31 -6.91
CA HIS A 46 -6.91 28.31 -6.45
C HIS A 46 -7.72 29.50 -7.02
N ALA A 47 -7.09 30.66 -7.17
CA ALA A 47 -7.68 31.85 -7.79
C ALA A 47 -7.97 31.70 -9.29
N ALA A 48 -7.09 31.02 -10.05
CA ALA A 48 -7.28 30.77 -11.48
C ALA A 48 -8.39 29.75 -11.74
N ILE A 49 -8.49 28.71 -10.90
CA ILE A 49 -9.58 27.72 -10.97
C ILE A 49 -10.91 28.39 -10.62
N ARG A 50 -10.97 29.17 -9.54
CA ARG A 50 -12.20 29.88 -9.11
C ARG A 50 -12.68 30.93 -10.12
N SER A 51 -11.76 31.60 -10.81
CA SER A 51 -12.08 32.60 -11.86
C SER A 51 -12.73 31.97 -13.10
N HIS A 52 -12.48 30.69 -13.39
CA HIS A 52 -13.03 29.98 -14.55
C HIS A 52 -14.38 29.29 -14.31
N TYR A 53 -14.76 29.07 -13.05
CA TYR A 53 -16.02 28.43 -12.68
C TYR A 53 -16.94 29.33 -11.82
N PRO A 54 -17.19 30.61 -12.19
CA PRO A 54 -18.19 31.38 -11.48
C PRO A 54 -19.57 30.79 -11.82
N ASP A 55 -20.35 30.47 -10.79
CA ASP A 55 -21.80 30.23 -10.84
C ASP A 55 -22.35 28.93 -11.47
N ARG A 56 -21.60 27.81 -11.48
CA ARG A 56 -22.20 26.49 -11.82
C ARG A 56 -21.90 25.38 -10.81
N PRO A 57 -22.82 25.06 -9.87
CA PRO A 57 -22.62 23.98 -8.89
C PRO A 57 -22.28 22.61 -9.50
N THR A 58 -22.79 22.30 -10.71
CA THR A 58 -22.53 21.04 -11.43
C THR A 58 -21.15 20.98 -12.09
N SER A 59 -20.40 22.09 -12.20
CA SER A 59 -19.06 22.11 -12.80
C SER A 59 -17.94 21.79 -11.80
N VAL A 60 -18.16 21.99 -10.49
CA VAL A 60 -17.11 21.82 -9.48
C VAL A 60 -16.83 20.34 -9.19
N VAL A 61 -17.85 19.49 -9.07
CA VAL A 61 -17.63 18.03 -8.92
C VAL A 61 -16.87 17.47 -10.12
N ALA A 62 -17.24 17.89 -11.34
CA ALA A 62 -16.53 17.51 -12.55
C ALA A 62 -15.07 18.03 -12.55
N ALA A 63 -14.83 19.26 -12.10
CA ALA A 63 -13.48 19.80 -11.96
C ALA A 63 -12.65 19.02 -10.93
N VAL A 64 -13.23 18.68 -9.76
CA VAL A 64 -12.57 17.84 -8.74
C VAL A 64 -12.22 16.48 -9.34
N ARG A 65 -13.15 15.81 -10.03
CA ARG A 65 -12.88 14.52 -10.72
C ARG A 65 -11.78 14.66 -11.78
N ALA A 66 -11.76 15.74 -12.55
CA ALA A 66 -10.72 15.98 -13.57
C ALA A 66 -9.33 16.26 -12.95
N LEU A 67 -9.27 16.90 -11.78
CA LEU A 67 -8.02 17.07 -11.02
C LEU A 67 -7.53 15.73 -10.48
N LEU A 68 -8.44 14.92 -9.91
CA LEU A 68 -8.13 13.56 -9.45
C LEU A 68 -7.64 12.67 -10.59
N SER A 69 -8.26 12.78 -11.77
CA SER A 69 -7.87 11.96 -12.92
C SER A 69 -6.50 12.30 -13.50
N ARG A 70 -5.94 13.47 -13.13
CA ARG A 70 -4.58 13.90 -13.46
C ARG A 70 -3.59 13.62 -12.33
N GLY A 71 -4.05 13.00 -11.24
CA GLY A 71 -3.24 12.75 -10.05
C GLY A 71 -3.01 13.99 -9.18
N TRP A 72 -3.74 15.10 -9.41
CA TRP A 72 -3.60 16.33 -8.62
C TRP A 72 -4.48 16.27 -7.37
N ILE A 73 -4.22 15.28 -6.51
CA ILE A 73 -5.03 14.95 -5.32
C ILE A 73 -5.17 16.18 -4.41
N GLU A 74 -4.06 16.85 -4.10
CA GLU A 74 -4.05 18.03 -3.23
C GLU A 74 -4.92 19.17 -3.78
N SER A 75 -4.81 19.44 -5.09
CA SER A 75 -5.59 20.51 -5.73
C SER A 75 -7.08 20.17 -5.76
N ALA A 76 -7.42 18.89 -5.95
CA ALA A 76 -8.79 18.40 -5.90
C ALA A 76 -9.41 18.57 -4.50
N VAL A 77 -8.67 18.17 -3.46
CA VAL A 77 -9.08 18.32 -2.05
C VAL A 77 -9.25 19.79 -1.70
N MET A 78 -8.28 20.64 -2.02
CA MET A 78 -8.37 22.08 -1.74
C MET A 78 -9.58 22.74 -2.42
N LEU A 79 -9.83 22.41 -3.70
CA LEU A 79 -10.99 22.95 -4.43
C LEU A 79 -12.30 22.52 -3.76
N ALA A 80 -12.42 21.24 -3.41
CA ALA A 80 -13.62 20.71 -2.77
C ALA A 80 -13.84 21.34 -1.39
N GLU A 81 -12.81 21.42 -0.54
CA GLU A 81 -12.89 22.04 0.79
C GLU A 81 -13.25 23.52 0.73
N ALA A 82 -12.62 24.28 -0.17
CA ALA A 82 -12.94 25.70 -0.35
C ALA A 82 -14.40 25.89 -0.76
N THR A 83 -14.89 25.05 -1.69
CA THR A 83 -16.28 25.08 -2.14
C THR A 83 -17.25 24.72 -1.01
N LEU A 84 -16.92 23.72 -0.19
CA LEU A 84 -17.72 23.35 0.98
C LEU A 84 -17.77 24.48 2.03
N ASN A 85 -16.68 25.24 2.19
CA ASN A 85 -16.59 26.36 3.13
C ASN A 85 -17.34 27.61 2.65
N ASP A 86 -17.42 27.84 1.34
CA ASP A 86 -18.20 28.94 0.75
C ASP A 86 -19.72 28.75 0.93
N GLY A 87 -20.15 27.53 1.29
CA GLY A 87 -21.55 27.16 1.49
C GLY A 87 -22.23 26.78 0.18
N VAL A 88 -22.63 25.51 0.08
CA VAL A 88 -23.32 24.95 -1.09
C VAL A 88 -24.56 24.15 -0.68
N PRO A 89 -25.53 23.93 -1.59
CA PRO A 89 -26.69 23.09 -1.31
C PRO A 89 -26.28 21.70 -0.80
N GLU A 90 -27.06 21.14 0.12
CA GLU A 90 -26.69 19.91 0.85
C GLU A 90 -26.45 18.70 -0.07
N GLY A 91 -27.24 18.55 -1.14
CA GLY A 91 -27.02 17.49 -2.13
C GLY A 91 -25.68 17.61 -2.87
N LEU A 92 -25.28 18.83 -3.25
CA LEU A 92 -23.96 19.06 -3.86
C LEU A 92 -22.84 18.86 -2.84
N ALA A 93 -23.05 19.30 -1.60
CA ALA A 93 -22.09 19.08 -0.52
C ALA A 93 -21.87 17.57 -0.28
N ALA A 94 -22.93 16.77 -0.35
CA ALA A 94 -22.88 15.32 -0.24
C ALA A 94 -22.11 14.69 -1.41
N GLU A 95 -22.36 15.12 -2.65
CA GLU A 95 -21.65 14.60 -3.83
C GLU A 95 -20.16 14.97 -3.82
N LEU A 96 -19.80 16.20 -3.45
CA LEU A 96 -18.42 16.63 -3.29
C LEU A 96 -17.70 15.80 -2.21
N ARG A 97 -18.34 15.62 -1.06
CA ARG A 97 -17.79 14.80 0.03
C ARG A 97 -17.61 13.34 -0.39
N CYS A 98 -18.58 12.76 -1.11
CA CYS A 98 -18.47 11.41 -1.68
C CYS A 98 -17.23 11.28 -2.57
N THR A 99 -16.99 12.27 -3.44
CA THR A 99 -15.83 12.28 -4.37
C THR A 99 -14.48 12.36 -3.63
N LEU A 100 -14.45 12.85 -2.39
CA LEU A 100 -13.23 12.92 -1.58
C LEU A 100 -12.90 11.63 -0.83
N ILE A 101 -13.83 10.65 -0.74
CA ILE A 101 -13.63 9.44 0.07
C ILE A 101 -12.47 8.59 -0.46
N ALA A 102 -12.46 8.25 -1.76
CA ALA A 102 -11.38 7.46 -2.36
C ALA A 102 -9.99 8.14 -2.24
N PRO A 103 -9.86 9.46 -2.49
CA PRO A 103 -8.66 10.22 -2.17
C PRO A 103 -8.19 10.12 -0.74
N LEU A 104 -9.08 10.32 0.24
CA LEU A 104 -8.72 10.24 1.65
C LEU A 104 -8.23 8.85 2.03
N ILE A 105 -8.90 7.79 1.55
CA ILE A 105 -8.45 6.40 1.76
C ILE A 105 -7.06 6.19 1.17
N THR A 106 -6.82 6.66 -0.06
CA THR A 106 -5.56 6.46 -0.77
C THR A 106 -4.41 7.25 -0.12
N SER A 107 -4.70 8.41 0.46
CA SER A 107 -3.76 9.23 1.22
C SER A 107 -3.58 8.77 2.68
N GLY A 108 -4.19 7.66 3.11
CA GLY A 108 -4.02 7.10 4.45
C GLY A 108 -4.95 7.68 5.53
N HIS A 109 -5.92 8.51 5.14
CA HIS A 109 -6.88 9.17 6.06
C HIS A 109 -8.20 8.38 6.19
N THR A 110 -8.11 7.09 6.49
CA THR A 110 -9.27 6.17 6.56
C THR A 110 -10.29 6.56 7.63
N ALA A 111 -9.85 6.99 8.81
CA ALA A 111 -10.74 7.46 9.89
C ALA A 111 -11.58 8.68 9.46
N GLU A 112 -10.94 9.61 8.76
CA GLU A 112 -11.60 10.80 8.23
C GLU A 112 -12.55 10.46 7.08
N ALA A 113 -12.13 9.54 6.20
CA ALA A 113 -12.99 9.01 5.14
C ALA A 113 -14.27 8.38 5.71
N ILE A 114 -14.18 7.63 6.81
CA ILE A 114 -15.35 7.07 7.52
C ILE A 114 -16.22 8.18 8.08
N ALA A 115 -15.64 9.14 8.79
CA ALA A 115 -16.40 10.25 9.37
C ALA A 115 -17.11 11.11 8.31
N ILE A 116 -16.49 11.31 7.15
CA ILE A 116 -17.11 12.00 6.02
C ILE A 116 -18.22 11.14 5.41
N ALA A 117 -17.98 9.84 5.21
CA ALA A 117 -18.97 8.94 4.68
C ALA A 117 -20.22 8.84 5.58
N ASP A 118 -20.05 8.77 6.90
CA ASP A 118 -21.15 8.79 7.87
C ASP A 118 -22.00 10.06 7.74
N ARG A 119 -21.36 11.23 7.57
CA ARG A 119 -22.08 12.50 7.36
C ARG A 119 -22.85 12.50 6.04
N VAL A 120 -22.26 11.96 4.98
CA VAL A 120 -22.94 11.87 3.68
C VAL A 120 -24.13 10.94 3.78
N LEU A 121 -23.99 9.73 4.33
CA LEU A 121 -25.07 8.75 4.47
C LEU A 121 -26.21 9.21 5.39
N ALA A 122 -25.98 10.19 6.26
CA ALA A 122 -27.01 10.80 7.11
C ALA A 122 -27.91 11.80 6.38
N VAL A 123 -27.54 12.23 5.16
CA VAL A 123 -28.34 13.17 4.35
C VAL A 123 -29.57 12.41 3.80
N PRO A 124 -30.79 12.96 3.97
CA PRO A 124 -32.00 12.35 3.40
C PRO A 124 -32.03 12.50 1.87
N ASP A 125 -32.73 11.60 1.19
CA ASP A 125 -33.01 11.65 -0.26
C ASP A 125 -31.76 11.74 -1.16
N LEU A 126 -30.66 11.08 -0.77
CA LEU A 126 -29.45 10.98 -1.59
C LEU A 126 -29.72 10.32 -2.94
N ALA A 127 -29.02 10.82 -3.97
CA ALA A 127 -28.93 10.10 -5.24
C ALA A 127 -28.36 8.69 -5.01
N THR A 128 -28.97 7.68 -5.64
CA THR A 128 -28.60 6.27 -5.44
C THR A 128 -27.11 6.02 -5.69
N THR A 129 -26.53 6.63 -6.72
CA THR A 129 -25.09 6.53 -7.04
C THR A 129 -24.22 7.08 -5.93
N THR A 130 -24.55 8.26 -5.39
CA THR A 130 -23.80 8.88 -4.27
C THR A 130 -23.91 8.03 -3.01
N PHE A 131 -25.09 7.47 -2.73
CA PHE A 131 -25.27 6.56 -1.60
C PHE A 131 -24.41 5.31 -1.75
N ASP A 132 -24.47 4.62 -2.89
CA ASP A 132 -23.75 3.37 -3.12
C ASP A 132 -22.22 3.57 -3.10
N ASP A 133 -21.72 4.63 -3.73
CA ASP A 133 -20.28 4.96 -3.72
C ASP A 133 -19.79 5.33 -2.31
N THR A 134 -20.60 6.09 -1.57
CA THR A 134 -20.28 6.45 -0.19
C THR A 134 -20.26 5.22 0.71
N ALA A 135 -21.26 4.35 0.58
CA ALA A 135 -21.34 3.11 1.35
C ALA A 135 -20.17 2.16 1.02
N ALA A 136 -19.82 2.02 -0.27
CA ALA A 136 -18.66 1.25 -0.70
C ALA A 136 -17.36 1.81 -0.13
N GLY A 137 -17.11 3.12 -0.27
CA GLY A 137 -15.91 3.77 0.26
C GLY A 137 -15.80 3.66 1.78
N ARG A 138 -16.91 3.82 2.51
CA ARG A 138 -16.96 3.59 3.96
C ARG A 138 -16.57 2.17 4.35
N MET A 139 -17.12 1.18 3.66
CA MET A 139 -16.79 -0.23 3.91
C MET A 139 -15.32 -0.51 3.65
N LEU A 140 -14.79 -0.01 2.53
CA LEU A 140 -13.37 -0.18 2.22
C LEU A 140 -12.48 0.46 3.29
N ALA A 141 -12.82 1.67 3.75
CA ALA A 141 -12.08 2.32 4.82
C ALA A 141 -12.10 1.49 6.12
N LEU A 142 -13.25 0.92 6.51
CA LEU A 142 -13.35 0.01 7.66
C LEU A 142 -12.53 -1.27 7.49
N VAL A 143 -12.52 -1.86 6.29
CA VAL A 143 -11.69 -3.04 5.98
C VAL A 143 -10.22 -2.71 6.17
N LEU A 144 -9.77 -1.57 5.64
CA LEU A 144 -8.38 -1.13 5.74
C LEU A 144 -7.96 -0.74 7.17
N GLN A 145 -8.90 -0.29 8.01
CA GLN A 145 -8.63 -0.05 9.44
C GLN A 145 -8.57 -1.34 10.28
N GLY A 146 -9.14 -2.44 9.78
CA GLY A 146 -9.32 -3.67 10.55
C GLY A 146 -10.56 -3.67 11.47
N ASP A 147 -11.42 -2.64 11.37
CA ASP A 147 -12.65 -2.49 12.17
C ASP A 147 -13.89 -3.04 11.43
N PHE A 148 -13.70 -3.70 10.29
CA PHE A 148 -14.79 -4.31 9.53
C PHE A 148 -15.30 -5.58 10.20
N ALA A 149 -16.60 -5.62 10.51
CA ALA A 149 -17.24 -6.80 11.10
C ALA A 149 -18.02 -7.61 10.06
N SER A 150 -17.99 -8.94 10.17
CA SER A 150 -18.73 -9.87 9.29
C SER A 150 -20.25 -9.62 9.29
N ASP A 151 -20.81 -9.13 10.39
CA ASP A 151 -22.22 -8.75 10.50
C ASP A 151 -22.58 -7.59 9.55
N HIS A 152 -21.65 -6.65 9.29
CA HIS A 152 -21.87 -5.58 8.31
C HIS A 152 -21.99 -6.15 6.89
N ALA A 153 -21.09 -7.06 6.51
CA ALA A 153 -21.18 -7.73 5.22
C ALA A 153 -22.46 -8.56 5.10
N SER A 154 -22.82 -9.28 6.17
CA SER A 154 -24.03 -10.13 6.19
C SER A 154 -25.30 -9.32 5.96
N LYS A 155 -25.41 -8.11 6.55
CA LYS A 155 -26.54 -7.20 6.29
C LYS A 155 -26.61 -6.78 4.82
N VAL A 156 -25.48 -6.39 4.23
CA VAL A 156 -25.41 -6.02 2.79
C VAL A 156 -25.80 -7.19 1.89
N LEU A 157 -25.45 -8.42 2.26
CA LEU A 157 -25.76 -9.62 1.48
C LEU A 157 -27.19 -10.15 1.70
N GLN A 158 -27.82 -9.84 2.83
CA GLN A 158 -29.21 -10.23 3.16
C GLN A 158 -30.24 -9.28 2.55
N GLU A 159 -29.85 -8.03 2.28
CA GLU A 159 -30.64 -7.05 1.52
C GLU A 159 -30.02 -6.84 0.12
N PRO A 160 -29.93 -7.88 -0.73
CA PRO A 160 -29.32 -7.72 -2.05
C PRO A 160 -30.20 -6.79 -2.87
N ASP A 161 -29.75 -5.55 -3.00
CA ASP A 161 -30.36 -4.59 -3.89
C ASP A 161 -30.23 -5.11 -5.31
N ARG A 162 -31.35 -5.60 -5.88
CA ARG A 162 -31.40 -6.20 -7.22
C ARG A 162 -31.36 -5.16 -8.33
N THR A 163 -31.23 -3.88 -7.99
CA THR A 163 -31.03 -2.81 -8.96
C THR A 163 -29.56 -2.75 -9.38
N CYS A 164 -29.29 -2.31 -10.62
CA CYS A 164 -27.95 -2.20 -11.20
C CYS A 164 -27.03 -1.16 -10.53
N HIS A 165 -27.41 -0.60 -9.38
CA HIS A 165 -26.72 0.50 -8.70
C HIS A 165 -25.94 0.04 -7.45
N GLY A 166 -26.41 -0.99 -6.72
CA GLY A 166 -25.78 -1.49 -5.49
C GLY A 166 -24.53 -2.39 -5.64
N GLN A 167 -23.97 -2.50 -6.85
CA GLN A 167 -22.90 -3.46 -7.14
C GLN A 167 -21.56 -3.07 -6.52
N ALA A 168 -21.23 -1.78 -6.43
CA ALA A 168 -19.99 -1.32 -5.77
C ALA A 168 -19.99 -1.71 -4.29
N ARG A 169 -21.09 -1.42 -3.60
CA ARG A 169 -21.31 -1.79 -2.20
C ARG A 169 -21.21 -3.30 -1.99
N THR A 170 -21.83 -4.10 -2.86
CA THR A 170 -21.78 -5.56 -2.79
C THR A 170 -20.36 -6.08 -3.01
N ALA A 171 -19.66 -5.59 -4.03
CA ALA A 171 -18.29 -5.98 -4.33
C ALA A 171 -17.36 -5.69 -3.15
N ILE A 172 -17.44 -4.50 -2.55
CA ILE A 172 -16.61 -4.13 -1.40
C ILE A 172 -17.00 -4.90 -0.12
N ALA A 173 -18.29 -5.22 0.09
CA ALA A 173 -18.69 -6.07 1.21
C ALA A 173 -18.10 -7.50 1.09
N LEU A 174 -18.13 -8.08 -0.11
CA LEU A 174 -17.51 -9.38 -0.40
C LEU A 174 -15.99 -9.32 -0.22
N THR A 175 -15.35 -8.23 -0.66
CA THR A 175 -13.94 -7.95 -0.39
C THR A 175 -13.63 -7.92 1.09
N GLY A 176 -14.47 -7.29 1.92
CA GLY A 176 -14.29 -7.26 3.36
C GLY A 176 -14.34 -8.65 3.99
N LEU A 177 -15.27 -9.51 3.55
CA LEU A 177 -15.31 -10.91 3.98
C LEU A 177 -14.05 -11.68 3.56
N ALA A 178 -13.59 -11.49 2.33
CA ALA A 178 -12.36 -12.11 1.86
C ALA A 178 -11.16 -11.72 2.73
N HIS A 179 -11.07 -10.44 3.12
CA HIS A 179 -10.00 -9.92 3.96
C HIS A 179 -10.06 -10.48 5.39
N LEU A 180 -11.26 -10.67 5.95
CA LEU A 180 -11.45 -11.28 7.27
C LEU A 180 -11.02 -12.74 7.28
N GLU A 181 -11.45 -13.53 6.29
CA GLU A 181 -11.04 -14.93 6.14
C GLU A 181 -9.53 -15.05 5.93
N TRP A 182 -8.94 -14.18 5.11
CA TRP A 182 -7.49 -14.13 4.87
C TRP A 182 -6.73 -13.83 6.17
N SER A 183 -7.19 -12.82 6.92
CA SER A 183 -6.60 -12.44 8.20
C SER A 183 -6.67 -13.56 9.24
N ALA A 184 -7.75 -14.35 9.21
CA ALA A 184 -7.95 -15.54 10.04
C ALA A 184 -7.15 -16.76 9.54
N GLY A 185 -6.49 -16.68 8.38
CA GLY A 185 -5.74 -17.77 7.77
C GLY A 185 -6.62 -18.81 7.07
N ASN A 186 -7.89 -18.52 6.78
CA ASN A 186 -8.77 -19.40 6.00
C ASN A 186 -8.66 -19.05 4.51
N VAL A 187 -7.71 -19.66 3.81
CA VAL A 187 -7.41 -19.39 2.40
C VAL A 187 -8.58 -19.77 1.50
N ALA A 188 -9.22 -20.90 1.73
CA ALA A 188 -10.34 -21.36 0.91
C ALA A 188 -11.53 -20.39 0.99
N GLY A 189 -11.87 -19.94 2.21
CA GLY A 189 -12.90 -18.92 2.43
C GLY A 189 -12.53 -17.59 1.77
N ALA A 190 -11.29 -17.13 1.96
CA ALA A 190 -10.81 -15.88 1.38
C ALA A 190 -10.90 -15.87 -0.15
N LEU A 191 -10.42 -16.92 -0.81
CA LEU A 191 -10.49 -17.04 -2.27
C LEU A 191 -11.92 -17.17 -2.79
N CYS A 192 -12.81 -17.84 -2.05
CA CYS A 192 -14.23 -17.94 -2.41
C CYS A 192 -14.88 -16.56 -2.43
N TRP A 193 -14.75 -15.80 -1.34
CA TRP A 193 -15.29 -14.45 -1.26
C TRP A 193 -14.61 -13.49 -2.25
N GLY A 194 -13.29 -13.58 -2.39
CA GLY A 194 -12.52 -12.75 -3.31
C GLY A 194 -12.91 -12.98 -4.78
N ARG A 195 -13.11 -14.23 -5.21
CA ARG A 195 -13.62 -14.54 -6.55
C ARG A 195 -15.00 -13.94 -6.78
N ARG A 196 -15.93 -14.09 -5.83
CA ARG A 196 -17.26 -13.48 -5.91
C ARG A 196 -17.18 -11.95 -5.98
N ALA A 197 -16.29 -11.34 -5.21
CA ALA A 197 -16.04 -9.91 -5.23
C ALA A 197 -15.54 -9.45 -6.61
N ALA A 198 -14.56 -10.15 -7.19
CA ALA A 198 -14.02 -9.85 -8.53
C ALA A 198 -15.06 -10.04 -9.64
N THR A 199 -15.89 -11.09 -9.58
CA THR A 199 -17.00 -11.28 -10.53
C THR A 199 -18.03 -10.15 -10.40
N CYS A 200 -18.38 -9.76 -9.18
CA CYS A 200 -19.28 -8.63 -8.95
C CYS A 200 -18.68 -7.31 -9.48
N ALA A 201 -17.37 -7.11 -9.28
CA ALA A 201 -16.65 -5.93 -9.73
C ALA A 201 -16.74 -5.68 -11.23
N ALA A 202 -16.79 -6.73 -12.07
CA ALA A 202 -16.94 -6.60 -13.52
C ALA A 202 -18.20 -5.81 -13.93
N SER A 203 -19.26 -5.91 -13.13
CA SER A 203 -20.52 -5.19 -13.34
C SER A 203 -20.55 -3.77 -12.74
N VAL A 204 -19.62 -3.45 -11.83
CA VAL A 204 -19.55 -2.15 -11.16
C VAL A 204 -19.28 -1.04 -12.18
N LYS A 205 -20.18 -0.05 -12.21
CA LYS A 205 -20.05 1.14 -13.06
C LYS A 205 -19.16 2.23 -12.46
N SER A 206 -19.07 2.27 -11.13
CA SER A 206 -18.23 3.22 -10.41
C SER A 206 -16.75 2.86 -10.57
N ALA A 207 -15.99 3.72 -11.24
CA ALA A 207 -14.60 3.44 -11.57
C ALA A 207 -13.73 3.36 -10.30
N ASP A 208 -14.02 4.16 -9.28
CA ASP A 208 -13.23 4.25 -8.03
C ASP A 208 -13.13 2.94 -7.25
N TRP A 209 -14.12 2.05 -7.37
CA TRP A 209 -14.20 0.82 -6.56
C TRP A 209 -14.01 -0.47 -7.37
N ARG A 210 -14.20 -0.40 -8.69
CA ARG A 210 -14.19 -1.55 -9.60
C ARG A 210 -12.87 -2.33 -9.61
N TRP A 211 -11.73 -1.65 -9.54
CA TRP A 211 -10.41 -2.27 -9.66
C TRP A 211 -9.93 -2.93 -8.35
N TYR A 212 -10.53 -2.60 -7.21
CA TYR A 212 -10.03 -3.03 -5.90
C TYR A 212 -10.13 -4.56 -5.69
N PRO A 213 -11.29 -5.22 -5.91
CA PRO A 213 -11.40 -6.66 -5.71
C PRO A 213 -10.45 -7.48 -6.63
N PRO A 214 -10.27 -7.14 -7.92
CA PRO A 214 -9.25 -7.76 -8.76
C PRO A 214 -7.82 -7.61 -8.22
N LEU A 215 -7.41 -6.41 -7.76
CA LEU A 215 -6.07 -6.23 -7.18
C LEU A 215 -5.84 -7.08 -5.94
N MET A 216 -6.84 -7.15 -5.04
CA MET A 216 -6.78 -8.03 -3.86
C MET A 216 -6.63 -9.50 -4.27
N MET A 217 -7.37 -9.94 -5.29
CA MET A 217 -7.25 -11.32 -5.80
C MET A 217 -5.87 -11.61 -6.39
N ALA A 218 -5.30 -10.66 -7.15
CA ALA A 218 -3.94 -10.80 -7.67
C ALA A 218 -2.91 -10.92 -6.54
N GLU A 219 -3.06 -10.13 -5.47
CA GLU A 219 -2.22 -10.26 -4.29
C GLU A 219 -2.36 -11.64 -3.64
N MET A 220 -3.58 -12.09 -3.30
CA MET A 220 -3.82 -13.39 -2.68
C MET A 220 -3.24 -14.57 -3.49
N LEU A 221 -3.42 -14.56 -4.82
CA LEU A 221 -2.87 -15.60 -5.69
C LEU A 221 -1.34 -15.58 -5.71
N GLY A 222 -0.75 -14.38 -5.73
CA GLY A 222 0.69 -14.20 -5.61
C GLY A 222 1.30 -14.77 -4.34
N GLU A 223 0.60 -14.58 -3.21
CA GLU A 223 0.99 -15.12 -1.90
C GLU A 223 0.96 -16.66 -1.87
N LEU A 224 0.10 -17.28 -2.70
CA LEU A 224 0.01 -18.73 -2.83
C LEU A 224 0.95 -19.32 -3.89
N GLY A 225 1.73 -18.48 -4.58
CA GLY A 225 2.66 -18.91 -5.63
C GLY A 225 2.04 -19.04 -7.03
N GLU A 226 0.77 -18.64 -7.20
CA GLU A 226 0.06 -18.67 -8.49
C GLU A 226 0.39 -17.42 -9.32
N PHE A 227 1.68 -17.25 -9.66
CA PHE A 227 2.22 -16.00 -10.20
C PHE A 227 1.66 -15.60 -11.57
N ASP A 228 1.42 -16.56 -12.46
CA ASP A 228 0.93 -16.29 -13.82
C ASP A 228 -0.51 -15.75 -13.80
N ASP A 229 -1.38 -16.36 -12.99
CA ASP A 229 -2.76 -15.92 -12.80
C ASP A 229 -2.80 -14.55 -12.10
N ALA A 230 -1.96 -14.34 -11.09
CA ALA A 230 -1.81 -13.06 -10.42
C ALA A 230 -1.40 -11.94 -11.39
N GLU A 231 -0.36 -12.15 -12.21
CA GLU A 231 0.13 -11.15 -13.18
C GLU A 231 -0.92 -10.89 -14.29
N LYS A 232 -1.73 -11.89 -14.67
CA LYS A 232 -2.83 -11.68 -15.63
C LYS A 232 -3.90 -10.75 -15.07
N ILE A 233 -4.37 -11.00 -13.84
CA ILE A 233 -5.37 -10.15 -13.18
C ILE A 233 -4.81 -8.75 -12.95
N LEU A 234 -3.55 -8.65 -12.52
CA LEU A 234 -2.90 -7.38 -12.25
C LEU A 234 -2.77 -6.51 -13.50
N ARG A 235 -2.37 -7.09 -14.63
CA ARG A 235 -2.29 -6.37 -15.91
C ARG A 235 -3.66 -5.84 -16.36
N GLN A 236 -4.70 -6.65 -16.22
CA GLN A 236 -6.07 -6.23 -16.56
C GLN A 236 -6.53 -5.07 -15.66
N ALA A 237 -6.36 -5.21 -14.34
CA ALA A 237 -6.73 -4.16 -13.39
C ALA A 237 -5.95 -2.86 -13.65
N ARG A 238 -4.66 -2.97 -14.02
CA ARG A 238 -3.85 -1.79 -14.36
C ARG A 238 -4.34 -1.11 -15.64
N ALA A 239 -4.66 -1.88 -16.68
CA ALA A 239 -5.21 -1.33 -17.91
C ALA A 239 -6.53 -0.57 -17.66
N GLU A 240 -7.40 -1.10 -16.79
CA GLU A 240 -8.64 -0.41 -16.39
C GLU A 240 -8.35 0.88 -15.61
N ILE A 241 -7.41 0.85 -14.64
CA ILE A 241 -6.98 2.04 -13.89
C ILE A 241 -6.51 3.15 -14.84
N ASP A 242 -5.67 2.79 -15.82
CA ASP A 242 -5.15 3.75 -16.80
C ASP A 242 -6.26 4.25 -17.74
N GLN A 243 -7.16 3.37 -18.19
CA GLN A 243 -8.31 3.72 -19.05
C GLN A 243 -9.26 4.73 -18.38
N PHE A 244 -9.52 4.57 -17.08
CA PHE A 244 -10.42 5.45 -16.33
C PHE A 244 -9.72 6.67 -15.72
N GLY A 245 -8.42 6.84 -15.96
CA GLY A 245 -7.64 7.95 -15.41
C GLY A 245 -7.50 7.90 -13.90
N LEU A 246 -7.55 6.72 -13.28
CA LEU A 246 -7.51 6.56 -11.82
C LEU A 246 -6.07 6.52 -11.28
N THR A 247 -5.24 7.47 -11.72
CA THR A 247 -3.77 7.45 -11.54
C THR A 247 -3.33 7.29 -10.08
N MET A 248 -4.13 7.76 -9.12
CA MET A 248 -3.86 7.57 -7.69
C MET A 248 -3.87 6.09 -7.22
N HIS A 249 -4.51 5.19 -7.97
CA HIS A 249 -4.57 3.76 -7.65
C HIS A 249 -3.46 2.94 -8.32
N ALA A 250 -2.74 3.53 -9.27
CA ALA A 250 -1.61 2.94 -10.00
C ALA A 250 -0.56 2.32 -9.08
N ALA A 251 -0.16 3.07 -8.04
CA ALA A 251 0.90 2.65 -7.12
C ALA A 251 0.56 1.36 -6.36
N GLN A 252 -0.72 1.07 -6.09
CA GLN A 252 -1.09 -0.20 -5.46
C GLN A 252 -0.80 -1.39 -6.38
N ALA A 253 -1.11 -1.26 -7.67
CA ALA A 253 -0.82 -2.31 -8.64
C ALA A 253 0.68 -2.55 -8.77
N ASP A 254 1.47 -1.47 -8.80
CA ASP A 254 2.94 -1.55 -8.91
C ASP A 254 3.57 -2.18 -7.65
N LEU A 255 3.03 -1.89 -6.47
CA LEU A 255 3.44 -2.55 -5.22
C LEU A 255 3.20 -4.07 -5.26
N ILE A 256 2.01 -4.50 -5.69
CA ILE A 256 1.69 -5.94 -5.81
C ILE A 256 2.65 -6.59 -6.82
N ARG A 257 2.91 -5.93 -7.94
CA ARG A 257 3.85 -6.43 -8.95
C ARG A 257 5.26 -6.60 -8.41
N ALA A 258 5.75 -5.63 -7.63
CA ALA A 258 7.05 -5.71 -7.00
C ALA A 258 7.16 -6.93 -6.06
N ARG A 259 6.10 -7.24 -5.31
CA ARG A 259 6.03 -8.44 -4.45
C ARG A 259 6.06 -9.73 -5.29
N LEU A 260 5.25 -9.82 -6.35
CA LEU A 260 5.25 -10.98 -7.27
C LEU A 260 6.64 -11.24 -7.85
N LEU A 261 7.30 -10.19 -8.37
CA LEU A 261 8.64 -10.27 -8.92
C LEU A 261 9.67 -10.73 -7.87
N LEU A 262 9.54 -10.25 -6.62
CA LEU A 262 10.44 -10.64 -5.54
C LEU A 262 10.32 -12.12 -5.21
N ARG A 263 9.09 -12.64 -5.08
CA ARG A 263 8.81 -14.07 -4.80
C ARG A 263 9.24 -14.98 -5.92
N ALA A 264 9.11 -14.51 -7.17
CA ALA A 264 9.60 -15.20 -8.37
C ALA A 264 11.14 -15.14 -8.52
N GLY A 265 11.88 -14.56 -7.57
CA GLY A 265 13.34 -14.47 -7.59
C GLY A 265 13.90 -13.37 -8.51
N ARG A 266 13.05 -12.55 -9.14
CA ARG A 266 13.44 -11.46 -10.05
C ARG A 266 13.78 -10.18 -9.30
N GLN A 267 14.78 -10.27 -8.41
CA GLN A 267 15.10 -9.23 -7.43
C GLN A 267 15.39 -7.85 -8.04
N THR A 268 16.15 -7.78 -9.15
CA THR A 268 16.46 -6.51 -9.80
C THR A 268 15.21 -5.84 -10.34
N ALA A 269 14.33 -6.60 -10.98
CA ALA A 269 13.06 -6.08 -11.48
C ALA A 269 12.16 -5.65 -10.32
N ALA A 270 12.05 -6.48 -9.26
CA ALA A 270 11.28 -6.16 -8.06
C ALA A 270 11.73 -4.84 -7.41
N ARG A 271 13.05 -4.62 -7.28
CA ARG A 271 13.61 -3.38 -6.72
C ARG A 271 13.24 -2.17 -7.58
N LEU A 272 13.45 -2.24 -8.88
CA LEU A 272 13.12 -1.13 -9.80
C LEU A 272 11.63 -0.79 -9.77
N THR A 273 10.76 -1.82 -9.76
CA THR A 273 9.32 -1.63 -9.64
C THR A 273 8.92 -1.01 -8.30
N ALA A 274 9.52 -1.45 -7.19
CA ALA A 274 9.25 -0.87 -5.87
C ALA A 274 9.76 0.58 -5.73
N GLU A 275 10.92 0.90 -6.30
CA GLU A 275 11.47 2.28 -6.34
C GLU A 275 10.56 3.22 -7.15
N ALA A 276 10.10 2.77 -8.33
CA ALA A 276 9.16 3.52 -9.15
C ALA A 276 7.81 3.73 -8.45
N CYS A 277 7.27 2.67 -7.84
CA CYS A 277 6.07 2.73 -7.01
C CYS A 277 6.22 3.78 -5.88
N LEU A 278 7.35 3.76 -5.17
CA LEU A 278 7.62 4.70 -4.07
C LEU A 278 7.69 6.15 -4.57
N SER A 279 8.42 6.41 -5.67
CA SER A 279 8.51 7.77 -6.24
C SER A 279 7.14 8.29 -6.66
N SER A 280 6.39 7.49 -7.41
CA SER A 280 5.05 7.86 -7.88
C SER A 280 4.10 8.09 -6.70
N ALA A 281 4.15 7.27 -5.66
CA ALA A 281 3.29 7.43 -4.50
C ALA A 281 3.57 8.72 -3.72
N LEU A 282 4.85 9.08 -3.58
CA LEU A 282 5.28 10.32 -2.93
C LEU A 282 4.92 11.57 -3.75
N GLU A 283 4.94 11.47 -5.08
CA GLU A 283 4.55 12.55 -5.99
C GLU A 283 3.03 12.79 -5.98
N LEU A 284 2.25 11.70 -6.01
CA LEU A 284 0.78 11.76 -6.05
C LEU A 284 0.16 12.00 -4.67
N GLY A 285 0.89 11.74 -3.58
CA GLY A 285 0.36 11.82 -2.22
C GLY A 285 -0.50 10.60 -1.83
N THR A 286 -0.20 9.44 -2.39
CA THR A 286 -0.91 8.17 -2.15
C THR A 286 -0.24 7.38 -1.02
N TRP A 287 -0.15 8.04 0.15
CA TRP A 287 0.68 7.62 1.28
C TRP A 287 0.42 6.21 1.80
N ARG A 288 -0.78 5.65 1.61
CA ARG A 288 -1.13 4.30 2.07
C ARG A 288 -0.15 3.21 1.57
N VAL A 289 0.39 3.36 0.37
CA VAL A 289 1.29 2.35 -0.23
C VAL A 289 2.76 2.54 0.15
N VAL A 290 3.13 3.73 0.65
CA VAL A 290 4.52 4.11 0.92
C VAL A 290 5.18 3.20 1.97
N PRO A 291 4.58 2.94 3.15
CA PRO A 291 5.18 2.05 4.15
C PRO A 291 5.45 0.64 3.61
N SER A 292 4.53 0.09 2.80
CA SER A 292 4.67 -1.22 2.20
C SER A 292 5.73 -1.27 1.10
N ALA A 293 5.86 -0.22 0.27
CA ALA A 293 6.94 -0.14 -0.73
C ALA A 293 8.32 -0.04 -0.06
N GLU A 294 8.45 0.77 1.00
CA GLU A 294 9.65 0.85 1.83
C GLU A 294 9.97 -0.51 2.49
N SER A 295 8.96 -1.24 2.96
CA SER A 295 9.10 -2.59 3.55
C SER A 295 9.63 -3.61 2.54
N VAL A 296 9.12 -3.61 1.30
CA VAL A 296 9.64 -4.46 0.21
C VAL A 296 11.10 -4.12 -0.10
N LEU A 297 11.44 -2.82 -0.19
CA LEU A 297 12.81 -2.38 -0.41
C LEU A 297 13.74 -2.73 0.76
N ALA A 298 13.24 -2.67 1.99
CA ALA A 298 13.96 -3.11 3.17
C ALA A 298 14.29 -4.60 3.10
N LEU A 299 13.32 -5.44 2.73
CA LEU A 299 13.51 -6.88 2.58
C LEU A 299 14.50 -7.20 1.45
N ILE A 300 14.42 -6.49 0.32
CA ILE A 300 15.38 -6.61 -0.78
C ILE A 300 16.79 -6.23 -0.32
N ALA A 301 16.96 -5.08 0.33
CA ALA A 301 18.25 -4.63 0.84
C ALA A 301 18.83 -5.59 1.88
N PHE A 302 17.97 -6.11 2.76
CA PHE A 302 18.33 -7.10 3.76
C PHE A 302 18.84 -8.39 3.12
N ARG A 303 18.12 -8.92 2.13
CA ARG A 303 18.51 -10.12 1.38
C ARG A 303 19.73 -9.89 0.48
N SER A 304 19.97 -8.64 0.06
CA SER A 304 21.22 -8.16 -0.55
C SER A 304 22.35 -7.92 0.46
N GLY A 305 22.13 -8.22 1.75
CA GLY A 305 23.01 -8.00 2.90
C GLY A 305 23.45 -6.57 3.20
N ASP A 306 22.80 -5.57 2.59
CA ASP A 306 22.93 -4.18 2.99
C ASP A 306 21.99 -3.88 4.18
N ALA A 307 22.37 -4.36 5.36
CA ALA A 307 21.60 -4.19 6.59
C ALA A 307 21.42 -2.71 6.99
N ALA A 308 22.39 -1.85 6.66
CA ALA A 308 22.31 -0.42 6.94
C ALA A 308 21.22 0.24 6.09
N LEU A 309 21.20 -0.06 4.79
CA LEU A 309 20.16 0.41 3.88
C LEU A 309 18.79 -0.15 4.27
N ALA A 310 18.69 -1.44 4.61
CA ALA A 310 17.45 -2.05 5.09
C ALA A 310 16.88 -1.34 6.33
N ARG A 311 17.72 -1.05 7.33
CA ARG A 311 17.32 -0.26 8.50
C ARG A 311 16.87 1.15 8.15
N SER A 312 17.48 1.76 7.13
CA SER A 312 17.07 3.10 6.65
C SER A 312 15.64 3.08 6.07
N TYR A 313 15.31 2.07 5.26
CA TYR A 313 13.97 1.87 4.71
C TYR A 313 12.95 1.66 5.84
N LEU A 314 13.24 0.79 6.81
CA LEU A 314 12.34 0.55 7.95
C LEU A 314 12.15 1.77 8.86
N ARG A 315 13.18 2.61 9.01
CA ARG A 315 13.03 3.88 9.73
C ARG A 315 12.05 4.81 9.01
N ARG A 316 12.15 4.97 7.70
CA ARG A 316 11.20 5.78 6.90
C ARG A 316 9.78 5.21 6.92
N CYS A 317 9.66 3.87 6.87
CA CYS A 317 8.39 3.17 7.06
C CYS A 317 7.73 3.59 8.39
N ARG A 318 8.47 3.55 9.51
CA ARG A 318 7.98 3.96 10.84
C ARG A 318 7.61 5.44 10.91
N GLU A 319 8.45 6.32 10.38
CA GLU A 319 8.21 7.78 10.36
C GLU A 319 6.92 8.13 9.57
N THR A 320 6.60 7.35 8.53
CA THR A 320 5.39 7.54 7.73
C THR A 320 4.16 7.02 8.49
N SER A 321 4.24 5.83 9.10
CA SER A 321 3.14 5.22 9.85
C SER A 321 2.77 5.93 11.16
N THR A 322 3.70 6.62 11.83
CA THR A 322 3.40 7.41 13.05
C THR A 322 2.64 8.70 12.76
N TYR A 323 2.61 9.13 11.49
CA TYR A 323 1.88 10.31 11.05
C TYR A 323 0.38 10.03 10.83
N GLU A 324 0.02 8.79 10.57
CA GLU A 324 -1.36 8.31 10.40
C GLU A 324 -1.98 8.00 11.77
N GLN A 325 -2.49 9.02 12.47
CA GLN A 325 -3.07 8.93 13.83
C GLN A 325 -4.39 8.13 13.94
N GLY A 326 -4.66 7.17 13.05
CA GLY A 326 -5.95 6.46 13.04
C GLY A 326 -5.91 5.11 12.35
N SER A 327 -5.47 4.09 13.08
CA SER A 327 -5.76 2.67 12.88
C SER A 327 -5.51 2.11 11.47
N ALA A 328 -4.34 1.51 11.28
CA ALA A 328 -4.24 0.28 10.53
C ALA A 328 -3.45 -0.68 11.41
N ALA A 329 -4.02 -1.84 11.74
CA ALA A 329 -3.22 -2.94 12.25
C ALA A 329 -2.05 -3.13 11.28
N ARG A 330 -0.81 -2.91 11.73
CA ARG A 330 0.36 -3.07 10.87
C ARG A 330 0.28 -4.46 10.22
N SER A 331 0.62 -4.54 8.93
CA SER A 331 0.66 -5.82 8.23
C SER A 331 1.56 -6.76 9.02
N ALA A 332 1.11 -8.00 9.24
CA ALA A 332 1.91 -9.00 9.96
C ALA A 332 3.26 -9.22 9.25
N ARG A 333 3.27 -9.12 7.91
CA ARG A 333 4.47 -9.10 7.09
C ARG A 333 5.41 -7.95 7.43
N ASP A 334 4.90 -6.71 7.52
CA ASP A 334 5.73 -5.54 7.79
C ASP A 334 6.35 -5.58 9.20
N GLU A 335 5.58 -6.05 10.19
CA GLU A 335 6.09 -6.34 11.54
C GLU A 335 7.16 -7.45 11.52
N TRP A 336 6.95 -8.51 10.74
CA TRP A 336 7.92 -9.59 10.59
C TRP A 336 9.21 -9.13 9.90
N ILE A 337 9.13 -8.34 8.81
CA ILE A 337 10.31 -7.77 8.14
C ILE A 337 11.09 -6.87 9.09
N GLN A 338 10.39 -6.08 9.93
CA GLN A 338 11.06 -5.32 10.98
C GLN A 338 11.85 -6.23 11.90
N LEU A 339 11.23 -7.28 12.43
CA LEU A 339 11.90 -8.22 13.33
C LEU A 339 13.10 -8.91 12.64
N LEU A 340 12.91 -9.37 11.40
CA LEU A 340 13.95 -9.98 10.57
C LEU A 340 15.19 -9.07 10.44
N VAL A 341 15.00 -7.78 10.14
CA VAL A 341 16.12 -6.85 9.98
C VAL A 341 16.80 -6.52 11.31
N HIS A 342 16.05 -6.38 12.41
CA HIS A 342 16.63 -6.01 13.71
C HIS A 342 17.39 -7.16 14.37
N THR A 343 16.92 -8.41 14.20
CA THR A 343 17.58 -9.61 14.71
C THR A 343 18.90 -9.95 14.02
N SER A 344 19.28 -9.22 12.95
CA SER A 344 20.52 -9.47 12.23
C SER A 344 21.76 -8.88 12.92
N LYS A 345 22.67 -9.78 13.28
CA LYS A 345 24.10 -9.63 13.60
C LYS A 345 24.57 -8.81 14.82
N GLU A 346 23.82 -7.89 15.45
CA GLU A 346 24.49 -6.95 16.39
C GLU A 346 23.79 -6.57 17.70
N ASP A 347 22.63 -7.14 18.08
CA ASP A 347 21.97 -6.72 19.33
C ASP A 347 21.28 -7.86 20.12
N PRO A 348 21.80 -8.23 21.32
CA PRO A 348 21.13 -9.14 22.27
C PRO A 348 19.71 -8.72 22.68
N SER A 349 19.33 -7.44 22.53
CA SER A 349 17.97 -6.94 22.77
C SER A 349 16.93 -7.51 21.78
N SER A 350 17.38 -8.08 20.66
CA SER A 350 16.54 -8.65 19.60
C SER A 350 15.76 -9.91 20.04
N ILE A 351 16.22 -10.58 21.10
CA ILE A 351 15.57 -11.77 21.67
C ILE A 351 14.35 -11.36 22.51
N GLU A 352 14.41 -10.22 23.20
CA GLU A 352 13.28 -9.68 23.97
C GLU A 352 12.13 -9.25 23.02
N ALA A 353 12.47 -8.74 21.84
CA ALA A 353 11.48 -8.41 20.79
C ALA A 353 10.69 -9.64 20.30
N LEU A 354 11.28 -10.84 20.33
CA LEU A 354 10.60 -12.10 20.02
C LEU A 354 9.63 -12.55 21.13
N LEU A 355 9.96 -12.27 22.39
CA LEU A 355 9.11 -12.64 23.52
C LEU A 355 7.85 -11.76 23.63
N HIS A 356 7.92 -10.55 23.08
CA HIS A 356 6.81 -9.58 23.11
C HIS A 356 6.02 -9.47 21.81
N THR A 357 6.37 -10.23 20.77
CA THR A 357 5.62 -10.17 19.51
C THR A 357 4.33 -10.98 19.56
N ASN A 358 3.25 -10.42 19.02
CA ASN A 358 1.98 -11.12 18.82
C ASN A 358 1.93 -11.86 17.47
N LEU A 359 3.03 -11.85 16.70
CA LEU A 359 3.07 -12.39 15.34
C LEU A 359 2.74 -13.89 15.26
N LEU A 360 3.14 -14.68 16.25
CA LEU A 360 2.81 -16.12 16.31
C LEU A 360 1.29 -16.38 16.41
N HIS A 361 0.52 -15.38 16.85
CA HIS A 361 -0.95 -15.45 16.94
C HIS A 361 -1.64 -14.83 15.72
N ARG A 362 -0.92 -14.51 14.64
CA ARG A 362 -1.48 -13.94 13.40
C ARG A 362 -1.40 -14.97 12.27
N PRO A 363 -2.45 -15.77 12.03
CA PRO A 363 -2.46 -16.83 11.01
C PRO A 363 -2.05 -16.36 9.61
N ALA A 364 -2.48 -15.15 9.22
CA ALA A 364 -2.13 -14.55 7.92
C ALA A 364 -0.62 -14.46 7.67
N LEU A 365 0.22 -14.29 8.71
CA LEU A 365 1.67 -14.29 8.54
C LEU A 365 2.17 -15.59 7.92
N PHE A 366 1.62 -16.72 8.33
CA PHE A 366 2.06 -18.04 7.84
C PHE A 366 1.50 -18.40 6.46
N VAL A 367 0.50 -17.64 5.99
CA VAL A 367 0.03 -17.69 4.60
C VAL A 367 0.92 -16.79 3.73
N GLU A 368 1.17 -15.57 4.20
CA GLU A 368 1.87 -14.54 3.44
C GLU A 368 3.38 -14.78 3.36
N GLU A 369 4.01 -15.24 4.44
CA GLU A 369 5.45 -15.43 4.53
C GLU A 369 5.76 -16.91 4.78
N PRO A 370 5.89 -17.74 3.73
CA PRO A 370 6.07 -19.19 3.86
C PRO A 370 7.34 -19.60 4.61
N GLY A 371 8.33 -18.69 4.70
CA GLY A 371 9.56 -18.90 5.48
C GLY A 371 9.50 -18.39 6.93
N ALA A 372 8.42 -17.74 7.36
CA ALA A 372 8.36 -17.10 8.68
C ALA A 372 8.44 -18.10 9.83
N ALA A 373 7.73 -19.24 9.74
CA ALA A 373 7.73 -20.27 10.78
C ALA A 373 9.12 -20.88 10.99
N ALA A 374 9.80 -21.24 9.90
CA ALA A 374 11.18 -21.75 9.96
C ALA A 374 12.15 -20.70 10.51
N TRP A 375 11.94 -19.43 10.17
CA TRP A 375 12.72 -18.33 10.76
C TRP A 375 12.52 -18.24 12.29
N PHE A 376 11.30 -18.32 12.81
CA PHE A 376 11.06 -18.35 14.26
C PHE A 376 11.74 -19.55 14.93
N VAL A 377 11.66 -20.73 14.31
CA VAL A 377 12.34 -21.94 14.80
C VAL A 377 13.85 -21.72 14.89
N ARG A 378 14.49 -21.15 13.85
CA ARG A 378 15.92 -20.84 13.88
C ARG A 378 16.28 -19.95 15.06
N VAL A 379 15.62 -18.80 15.18
CA VAL A 379 15.99 -17.86 16.24
C VAL A 379 15.75 -18.46 17.62
N ALA A 380 14.66 -19.21 17.79
CA ALA A 380 14.39 -19.96 19.02
C ALA A 380 15.49 -20.98 19.35
N MET A 381 16.02 -21.69 18.36
CA MET A 381 17.13 -22.63 18.53
C MET A 381 18.45 -21.92 18.88
N ASP A 382 18.75 -20.78 18.26
CA ASP A 382 19.96 -20.00 18.56
C ASP A 382 20.00 -19.52 20.01
N VAL A 383 18.83 -19.17 20.57
CA VAL A 383 18.70 -18.67 21.95
C VAL A 383 18.44 -19.78 22.96
N GLY A 384 18.20 -21.01 22.50
CA GLY A 384 17.90 -22.16 23.34
C GLY A 384 16.50 -22.17 23.96
N ASP A 385 15.52 -21.44 23.39
CA ASP A 385 14.13 -21.44 23.85
C ASP A 385 13.23 -22.30 22.95
N GLU A 386 13.20 -23.60 23.26
CA GLU A 386 12.41 -24.60 22.54
C GLU A 386 10.90 -24.29 22.52
N LYS A 387 10.39 -23.55 23.51
CA LYS A 387 8.95 -23.25 23.60
C LYS A 387 8.51 -22.31 22.48
N ILE A 388 9.36 -21.37 22.07
CA ILE A 388 9.06 -20.48 20.94
C ILE A 388 9.05 -21.27 19.64
N ALA A 389 10.01 -22.18 19.45
CA ALA A 389 10.05 -23.05 18.28
C ALA A 389 8.78 -23.90 18.16
N ILE A 390 8.38 -24.56 19.27
CA ILE A 390 7.16 -25.37 19.31
C ILE A 390 5.92 -24.52 18.99
N LYS A 391 5.78 -23.33 19.59
CA LYS A 391 4.65 -22.43 19.29
C LYS A 391 4.59 -22.02 17.81
N ALA A 392 5.74 -21.74 17.19
CA ALA A 392 5.80 -21.39 15.77
C ALA A 392 5.36 -22.56 14.87
N ILE A 393 5.80 -23.79 15.20
CA ILE A 393 5.39 -25.00 14.50
C ILE A 393 3.90 -25.26 14.68
N GLU A 394 3.38 -25.17 15.91
CA GLU A 394 1.96 -25.35 16.21
C GLU A 394 1.09 -24.33 15.46
N ALA A 395 1.50 -23.06 15.44
CA ALA A 395 0.79 -22.01 14.73
C ALA A 395 0.76 -22.26 13.22
N ALA A 396 1.91 -22.54 12.60
CA ALA A 396 1.98 -22.84 11.17
C ALA A 396 1.20 -24.12 10.81
N GLN A 397 1.27 -25.16 11.65
CA GLN A 397 0.54 -26.40 11.44
C GLN A 397 -0.97 -26.21 11.58
N ALA A 398 -1.43 -25.36 12.51
CA ALA A 398 -2.85 -25.04 12.64
C ALA A 398 -3.40 -24.39 11.36
N VAL A 399 -2.64 -23.46 10.76
CA VAL A 399 -2.99 -22.87 9.46
C VAL A 399 -2.95 -23.92 8.36
N ALA A 400 -1.92 -24.76 8.28
CA ALA A 400 -1.85 -25.84 7.28
C ALA A 400 -3.04 -26.83 7.37
N ASN A 401 -3.41 -27.23 8.59
CA ASN A 401 -4.53 -28.14 8.84
C ASN A 401 -5.89 -27.54 8.46
N ALA A 402 -6.04 -26.21 8.60
CA ALA A 402 -7.23 -25.50 8.18
C ALA A 402 -7.32 -25.33 6.65
N ASN A 403 -6.22 -25.55 5.92
CA ASN A 403 -6.10 -25.30 4.48
C ASN A 403 -5.63 -26.54 3.71
N ILE A 404 -6.28 -27.67 3.96
CA ILE A 404 -6.02 -28.91 3.23
C ILE A 404 -6.24 -28.68 1.73
N GLY A 405 -5.26 -29.04 0.91
CA GLY A 405 -5.28 -28.83 -0.53
C GLY A 405 -4.62 -27.52 -1.00
N THR A 406 -4.00 -26.76 -0.10
CA THR A 406 -3.17 -25.59 -0.42
C THR A 406 -1.69 -25.90 -0.12
N PRO A 407 -0.91 -26.44 -1.08
CA PRO A 407 0.46 -26.90 -0.85
C PRO A 407 1.36 -25.82 -0.26
N ALA A 408 1.29 -24.59 -0.77
CA ALA A 408 2.17 -23.48 -0.34
C ALA A 408 2.17 -23.26 1.19
N VAL A 409 1.02 -23.39 1.85
CA VAL A 409 0.89 -23.24 3.31
C VAL A 409 1.44 -24.46 4.05
N ALA A 410 1.16 -25.66 3.53
CA ALA A 410 1.65 -26.90 4.11
C ALA A 410 3.19 -27.01 4.05
N THR A 411 3.80 -26.60 2.95
CA THR A 411 5.26 -26.59 2.77
C THR A 411 5.95 -25.70 3.81
N GLY A 412 5.38 -24.53 4.15
CA GLY A 412 5.90 -23.67 5.20
C GLY A 412 5.88 -24.29 6.60
N ALA A 413 4.80 -25.02 6.94
CA ALA A 413 4.72 -25.76 8.20
C ALA A 413 5.69 -26.95 8.25
N LEU A 414 5.82 -27.68 7.14
CA LEU A 414 6.75 -28.80 6.99
C LEU A 414 8.20 -28.33 7.13
N HIS A 415 8.54 -27.16 6.56
CA HIS A 415 9.86 -26.56 6.70
C HIS A 415 10.22 -26.32 8.16
N ALA A 416 9.36 -25.63 8.92
CA ALA A 416 9.59 -25.34 10.33
C ALA A 416 9.77 -26.61 11.17
N ARG A 417 8.91 -27.62 10.94
CA ARG A 417 8.98 -28.91 11.64
C ARG A 417 10.26 -29.68 11.28
N SER A 418 10.57 -29.79 9.99
CA SER A 418 11.73 -30.57 9.53
C SER A 418 13.05 -29.96 10.01
N LEU A 419 13.13 -28.64 10.06
CA LEU A 419 14.27 -27.93 10.65
C LEU A 419 14.43 -28.27 12.14
N PHE A 420 13.34 -28.18 12.91
CA PHE A 420 13.35 -28.45 14.35
C PHE A 420 13.70 -29.91 14.69
N GLU A 421 13.08 -30.86 13.97
CA GLU A 421 13.30 -32.29 14.15
C GLU A 421 14.62 -32.79 13.50
N ARG A 422 15.35 -31.90 12.82
CA ARG A 422 16.54 -32.22 12.03
C ARG A 422 16.29 -33.30 10.97
N ASN A 423 15.10 -33.28 10.38
CA ASN A 423 14.66 -34.21 9.34
C ASN A 423 15.16 -33.76 7.97
N LEU A 424 16.23 -34.40 7.47
CA LEU A 424 16.86 -34.08 6.19
C LEU A 424 15.95 -34.37 5.00
N ASP A 425 15.24 -35.50 5.02
CA ASP A 425 14.33 -35.90 3.94
C ASP A 425 13.17 -34.91 3.83
N GLY A 426 12.61 -34.50 4.98
CA GLY A 426 11.56 -33.47 5.02
C GLY A 426 12.00 -32.12 4.46
N LEU A 427 13.27 -31.72 4.64
CA LEU A 427 13.80 -30.50 4.02
C LEU A 427 14.00 -30.66 2.51
N LEU A 428 14.38 -31.84 2.02
CA LEU A 428 14.48 -32.11 0.59
C LEU A 428 13.10 -32.01 -0.08
N ASP A 429 12.06 -32.55 0.54
CA ASP A 429 10.68 -32.42 0.08
C ASP A 429 10.26 -30.94 -0.01
N VAL A 430 10.51 -30.17 1.06
CA VAL A 430 10.24 -28.72 1.13
C VAL A 430 10.91 -27.94 -0.01
N ILE A 431 12.19 -28.23 -0.29
CA ILE A 431 12.95 -27.55 -1.36
C ILE A 431 12.30 -27.80 -2.73
N SER A 432 11.78 -29.01 -2.95
CA SER A 432 11.13 -29.37 -4.22
C SER A 432 9.75 -28.73 -4.40
N GLU A 433 9.05 -28.44 -3.31
CA GLU A 433 7.67 -27.92 -3.32
C GLU A 433 7.56 -26.40 -3.27
N TYR A 434 8.54 -25.69 -2.69
CA TYR A 434 8.43 -24.23 -2.58
C TYR A 434 8.31 -23.56 -3.94
N GLY A 435 7.24 -22.79 -4.15
CA GLY A 435 7.10 -21.86 -5.28
C GLY A 435 7.92 -20.58 -5.10
N ASP A 436 8.04 -20.10 -3.86
CA ASP A 436 8.82 -18.90 -3.50
C ASP A 436 10.33 -19.18 -3.57
N ALA A 437 11.03 -18.42 -4.41
CA ALA A 437 12.45 -18.62 -4.65
C ALA A 437 13.30 -18.41 -3.39
N TRP A 438 12.92 -17.48 -2.52
CA TRP A 438 13.68 -17.16 -1.32
C TRP A 438 13.42 -18.14 -0.19
N ALA A 439 12.17 -18.57 0.00
CA ALA A 439 11.84 -19.63 0.94
C ALA A 439 12.56 -20.94 0.57
N ARG A 440 12.68 -21.22 -0.74
CA ARG A 440 13.48 -22.35 -1.25
C ARG A 440 14.96 -22.23 -0.91
N GLU A 441 15.60 -21.11 -1.22
CA GLU A 441 17.01 -20.89 -0.86
C GLU A 441 17.23 -21.00 0.65
N THR A 442 16.29 -20.48 1.44
CA THR A 442 16.31 -20.60 2.89
C THR A 442 16.33 -22.06 3.34
N ALA A 443 15.46 -22.91 2.79
CA ALA A 443 15.42 -24.33 3.11
C ALA A 443 16.69 -25.08 2.67
N ILE A 444 17.29 -24.69 1.54
CA ILE A 444 18.58 -25.26 1.07
C ILE A 444 19.68 -24.94 2.08
N GLU A 445 19.73 -23.71 2.60
CA GLU A 445 20.71 -23.30 3.59
C GLU A 445 20.51 -24.02 4.93
N ASP A 446 19.27 -24.17 5.37
CA ASP A 446 18.94 -24.94 6.57
C ASP A 446 19.38 -26.40 6.45
N LEU A 447 19.16 -27.02 5.28
CA LEU A 447 19.64 -28.37 4.98
C LEU A 447 21.18 -28.45 5.02
N ARG A 448 21.88 -27.48 4.41
CA ARG A 448 23.35 -27.41 4.44
C ARG A 448 23.88 -27.29 5.87
N ALA A 449 23.22 -26.49 6.70
CA ALA A 449 23.57 -26.33 8.12
C ALA A 449 23.47 -27.66 8.88
N LEU A 450 22.40 -28.42 8.66
CA LEU A 450 22.20 -29.73 9.32
C LEU A 450 23.22 -30.79 8.87
N LEU A 451 23.68 -30.72 7.61
CA LEU A 451 24.69 -31.63 7.04
C LEU A 451 26.14 -31.33 7.49
N GLY A 452 26.34 -30.38 8.41
CA GLY A 452 27.67 -30.05 8.95
C GLY A 452 28.41 -28.95 8.18
N GLY A 453 27.76 -28.27 7.24
CA GLY A 453 28.22 -26.97 6.75
C GLY A 453 27.87 -25.92 7.80
N GLY A 454 28.72 -25.75 8.82
CA GLY A 454 28.46 -24.85 9.94
C GLY A 454 28.01 -23.46 9.48
N VAL A 455 26.73 -23.15 9.66
CA VAL A 455 26.13 -21.82 9.48
C VAL A 455 25.43 -21.52 10.79
N ARG A 456 25.95 -20.54 11.54
CA ARG A 456 25.17 -19.92 12.62
C ARG A 456 24.12 -19.02 11.97
N SER A 457 23.04 -18.67 12.66
CA SER A 457 22.12 -17.62 12.20
C SER A 457 22.83 -16.29 11.91
N SER A 458 23.95 -16.02 12.61
CA SER A 458 24.86 -14.90 12.34
C SER A 458 25.68 -15.03 11.06
N ASP A 459 25.78 -16.21 10.45
CA ASP A 459 26.58 -16.49 9.25
C ASP A 459 25.72 -16.56 7.97
N TRP A 460 24.43 -16.25 8.09
CA TRP A 460 23.50 -16.19 6.96
C TRP A 460 24.00 -15.23 5.86
N PRO A 461 23.96 -15.61 4.57
CA PRO A 461 24.55 -14.80 3.52
C PRO A 461 23.82 -13.48 3.33
N ASP A 462 24.64 -12.43 3.41
CA ASP A 462 24.67 -11.41 2.38
C ASP A 462 24.78 -12.11 0.99
N SER A 463 23.63 -12.36 0.36
CA SER A 463 23.34 -12.30 -1.08
C SER A 463 24.09 -13.11 -2.16
N ARG A 464 25.02 -14.02 -1.86
CA ARG A 464 25.90 -14.52 -2.95
C ARG A 464 25.33 -15.50 -3.99
N ASN A 465 24.30 -16.30 -3.70
CA ASN A 465 23.91 -17.39 -4.61
C ASN A 465 22.74 -17.07 -5.57
N VAL A 466 21.86 -16.11 -5.26
CA VAL A 466 20.78 -15.70 -6.20
C VAL A 466 21.34 -14.87 -7.38
N ALA A 467 22.49 -14.20 -7.17
CA ALA A 467 23.17 -13.42 -8.21
C ALA A 467 23.71 -14.27 -9.38
N GLU A 468 23.94 -15.58 -9.19
CA GLU A 468 24.41 -16.46 -10.27
C GLU A 468 23.29 -16.93 -11.19
N SER A 469 22.07 -17.12 -10.67
CA SER A 469 20.91 -17.43 -11.52
C SER A 469 20.42 -16.21 -12.33
N GLY A 470 20.63 -14.99 -11.82
CA GLY A 470 20.29 -13.74 -12.51
C GLY A 470 21.22 -13.36 -13.68
N ARG A 471 22.40 -14.00 -13.83
CA ARG A 471 23.29 -13.71 -14.98
C ARG A 471 22.73 -14.22 -16.30
N ASN A 472 21.91 -15.27 -16.29
CA ASN A 472 21.31 -15.80 -17.52
C ASN A 472 20.11 -14.99 -18.03
N ASP A 473 19.46 -14.18 -17.19
CA ASP A 473 18.30 -13.36 -17.58
C ASP A 473 18.68 -12.10 -18.36
N SER A 474 19.97 -11.71 -18.34
CA SER A 474 20.49 -10.60 -19.15
C SER A 474 20.44 -10.89 -20.66
N ALA A 475 20.30 -12.15 -21.05
CA ALA A 475 20.23 -12.56 -22.45
C ALA A 475 18.80 -12.48 -23.03
N ASN A 476 17.75 -12.49 -22.19
CA ASN A 476 16.35 -12.52 -22.63
C ASN A 476 15.57 -11.20 -22.41
N ALA A 477 16.17 -10.21 -21.75
CA ALA A 477 15.58 -8.88 -21.53
C ALA A 477 15.71 -7.90 -22.72
N LYS A 478 15.76 -8.41 -23.96
CA LYS A 478 15.84 -7.57 -25.18
C LYS A 478 14.49 -7.21 -25.80
N ASN A 479 13.37 -7.51 -25.15
CA ASN A 479 12.03 -7.11 -25.61
C ASN A 479 11.22 -6.45 -24.47
N THR A 480 11.63 -5.26 -24.06
CA THR A 480 10.75 -4.30 -23.37
C THR A 480 11.10 -2.90 -23.87
N ASP A 481 10.45 -2.49 -24.96
CA ASP A 481 10.45 -1.11 -25.40
C ASP A 481 9.69 -0.23 -24.38
N GLY A 482 10.28 0.90 -23.99
CA GLY A 482 9.58 2.03 -23.39
C GLY A 482 9.66 2.23 -21.88
N LEU A 483 10.84 2.53 -21.32
CA LEU A 483 10.97 3.26 -20.06
C LEU A 483 11.82 4.54 -20.31
N PRO A 484 11.36 5.75 -19.96
CA PRO A 484 12.11 6.98 -20.15
C PRO A 484 13.27 7.10 -19.13
N GLY A 485 14.35 7.73 -19.58
CA GLY A 485 15.69 7.67 -19.00
C GLY A 485 15.90 8.27 -17.61
N LYS A 486 16.95 7.78 -16.95
CA LYS A 486 17.58 8.30 -15.72
C LYS A 486 17.65 9.84 -15.70
N ALA A 487 16.91 10.47 -14.80
CA ALA A 487 17.15 11.85 -14.37
C ALA A 487 18.00 11.84 -13.09
N GLU A 488 19.10 12.58 -13.12
CA GLU A 488 20.00 12.84 -11.99
C GLU A 488 19.29 13.78 -10.99
N PHE A 489 19.18 13.37 -9.72
CA PHE A 489 18.42 14.09 -8.68
C PHE A 489 19.17 15.35 -8.22
N ILE A 490 18.72 16.53 -8.66
CA ILE A 490 19.14 17.84 -8.13
C ILE A 490 18.01 18.34 -7.21
N PRO A 491 18.26 18.61 -5.91
CA PRO A 491 17.22 19.13 -5.02
C PRO A 491 16.72 20.50 -5.49
N PRO A 492 15.39 20.70 -5.70
CA PRO A 492 14.85 21.97 -6.15
C PRO A 492 14.82 23.03 -5.03
N GLU A 493 15.07 24.30 -5.39
CA GLU A 493 14.98 25.45 -4.50
C GLU A 493 13.58 25.62 -3.87
N LEU A 494 13.52 26.26 -2.70
CA LEU A 494 12.24 26.56 -2.02
C LEU A 494 11.43 27.58 -2.83
N THR A 495 10.12 27.32 -2.97
CA THR A 495 9.18 28.28 -3.58
C THR A 495 8.96 29.49 -2.66
N GLU A 496 8.37 30.56 -3.18
CA GLU A 496 8.11 31.79 -2.41
C GLU A 496 7.19 31.54 -1.19
N THR A 497 6.15 30.71 -1.36
CA THR A 497 5.26 30.28 -0.28
C THR A 497 5.99 29.42 0.75
N GLU A 498 6.86 28.51 0.32
CA GLU A 498 7.67 27.66 1.20
C GLU A 498 8.65 28.50 2.02
N ARG A 499 9.26 29.53 1.42
CA ARG A 499 10.14 30.48 2.12
C ARG A 499 9.39 31.29 3.17
N ALA A 500 8.20 31.82 2.83
CA ALA A 500 7.36 32.54 3.77
C ALA A 500 6.94 31.66 4.97
N ILE A 501 6.60 30.39 4.71
CA ILE A 501 6.25 29.44 5.78
C ILE A 501 7.48 29.10 6.64
N ALA A 502 8.65 28.86 6.04
CA ALA A 502 9.90 28.61 6.75
C ALA A 502 10.29 29.79 7.67
N GLU A 503 10.14 31.02 7.18
CA GLU A 503 10.43 32.23 7.95
C GLU A 503 9.51 32.36 9.17
N LEU A 504 8.20 32.15 8.99
CA LEU A 504 7.23 32.20 10.11
C LEU A 504 7.47 31.07 11.13
N VAL A 505 7.98 29.92 10.69
CA VAL A 505 8.39 28.83 11.59
C VAL A 505 9.60 29.23 12.42
N SER A 506 10.58 29.92 11.82
CA SER A 506 11.79 30.40 12.51
C SER A 506 11.47 31.40 13.64
N GLN A 507 10.38 32.16 13.46
CA GLN A 507 9.81 33.09 14.44
C GLN A 507 9.03 32.38 15.56
N GLY A 508 8.89 31.05 15.51
CA GLY A 508 8.24 30.26 16.55
C GLY A 508 6.72 30.22 16.46
N LEU A 509 6.12 30.67 15.36
CA LEU A 509 4.67 30.59 15.19
C LEU A 509 4.24 29.13 15.05
N THR A 510 3.02 28.81 15.50
CA THR A 510 2.38 27.49 15.31
C THR A 510 1.76 27.37 13.91
N ASN A 511 1.50 26.13 13.44
CA ASN A 511 0.87 25.91 12.14
C ASN A 511 -0.47 26.67 11.98
N ARG A 512 -1.24 26.81 13.06
CA ARG A 512 -2.51 27.56 13.07
C ARG A 512 -2.30 29.07 12.93
N GLN A 513 -1.24 29.62 13.52
CA GLN A 513 -0.89 31.04 13.39
C GLN A 513 -0.26 31.36 12.04
N ILE A 514 0.52 30.43 11.49
CA ILE A 514 1.08 30.53 10.14
C ILE A 514 -0.06 30.49 9.12
N ALA A 515 -0.96 29.52 9.24
CA ALA A 515 -2.15 29.35 8.40
C ALA A 515 -2.96 30.65 8.27
N HIS A 516 -3.21 31.30 9.41
CA HIS A 516 -3.89 32.59 9.44
C HIS A 516 -3.10 33.73 8.77
N ARG A 517 -1.76 33.70 8.81
CA ARG A 517 -0.90 34.73 8.20
C ARG A 517 -0.70 34.57 6.70
N VAL A 518 -0.67 33.33 6.21
CA VAL A 518 -0.50 33.04 4.78
C VAL A 518 -1.82 32.70 4.07
N PHE A 519 -2.96 32.88 4.75
CA PHE A 519 -4.30 32.56 4.24
C PHE A 519 -4.45 31.11 3.74
N LEU A 520 -3.83 30.16 4.44
CA LEU A 520 -3.91 28.72 4.17
C LEU A 520 -4.57 27.99 5.35
N SER A 521 -4.98 26.73 5.15
CA SER A 521 -5.40 25.91 6.28
C SER A 521 -4.18 25.45 7.09
N PRO A 522 -4.34 25.13 8.40
CA PRO A 522 -3.27 24.51 9.19
C PRO A 522 -2.74 23.21 8.57
N HIS A 523 -3.58 22.51 7.79
CA HIS A 523 -3.22 21.29 7.05
C HIS A 523 -2.28 21.61 5.88
N THR A 524 -2.59 22.63 5.08
CA THR A 524 -1.74 23.06 3.96
C THR A 524 -0.39 23.59 4.43
N VAL A 525 -0.34 24.30 5.57
CA VAL A 525 0.93 24.73 6.19
C VAL A 525 1.79 23.54 6.63
N ASN A 526 1.16 22.51 7.20
CA ASN A 526 1.85 21.30 7.62
C ASN A 526 2.42 20.54 6.42
N TYR A 527 1.68 20.51 5.32
CA TYR A 527 2.15 19.93 4.07
C TYR A 527 3.35 20.70 3.47
N HIS A 528 3.29 22.03 3.37
CA HIS A 528 4.43 22.84 2.91
C HIS A 528 5.67 22.63 3.78
N LEU A 529 5.51 22.49 5.10
CA LEU A 529 6.60 22.17 6.00
C LEU A 529 7.26 20.83 5.68
N ARG A 530 6.50 19.80 5.32
CA ARG A 530 7.07 18.51 4.88
C ARG A 530 7.86 18.64 3.58
N ARG A 531 7.38 19.46 2.65
CA ARG A 531 8.09 19.74 1.40
C ARG A 531 9.37 20.53 1.63
N ILE A 532 9.34 21.52 2.52
CA ILE A 532 10.51 22.28 2.98
C ILE A 532 11.54 21.34 3.63
N PHE A 533 11.11 20.46 4.54
CA PHE A 533 11.96 19.48 5.20
C PHE A 533 12.68 18.58 4.19
N ARG A 534 11.93 18.07 3.21
CA ARG A 534 12.47 17.26 2.11
C ARG A 534 13.46 18.03 1.23
N LYS A 535 13.12 19.27 0.84
CA LYS A 535 13.99 20.10 -0.02
C LYS A 535 15.28 20.52 0.68
N LEU A 536 15.21 20.77 1.99
CA LEU A 536 16.36 21.20 2.80
C LEU A 536 17.13 20.04 3.43
N GLY A 537 16.63 18.79 3.33
CA GLY A 537 17.25 17.62 3.95
C GLY A 537 17.25 17.65 5.48
N ILE A 538 16.27 18.32 6.09
CA ILE A 538 16.14 18.48 7.54
C ILE A 538 14.92 17.70 8.05
N ASN A 539 14.96 17.27 9.31
CA ASN A 539 14.03 16.28 9.84
C ASN A 539 13.08 16.84 10.90
N SER A 540 13.25 18.10 11.31
CA SER A 540 12.39 18.68 12.34
C SER A 540 12.15 20.18 12.17
N ARG A 541 11.02 20.62 12.73
CA ARG A 541 10.68 22.04 12.88
C ARG A 541 11.74 22.81 13.68
N VAL A 542 12.36 22.15 14.65
CA VAL A 542 13.43 22.71 15.50
C VAL A 542 14.70 22.91 14.67
N GLU A 543 15.03 21.97 13.78
CA GLU A 543 16.11 22.10 12.80
C GLU A 543 15.84 23.20 11.77
N LEU A 544 14.62 23.32 11.27
CA LEU A 544 14.24 24.41 10.37
C LEU A 544 14.39 25.77 11.06
N ALA A 545 13.87 25.90 12.29
CA ALA A 545 13.99 27.11 13.07
C ALA A 545 15.45 27.44 13.46
N SER A 546 16.32 26.43 13.61
CA SER A 546 17.74 26.65 13.92
C SER A 546 18.54 27.03 12.68
N GLN A 547 18.27 26.44 11.51
CA GLN A 547 18.95 26.78 10.24
C GLN A 547 18.63 28.18 9.76
N GLU A 548 17.35 28.60 9.80
CA GLU A 548 16.94 29.96 9.43
C GLU A 548 17.56 31.01 10.38
N ARG A 549 17.61 30.73 11.69
CA ARG A 549 18.32 31.60 12.66
C ARG A 549 19.83 31.66 12.41
N TYR A 550 20.42 30.61 11.84
CA TYR A 550 21.82 30.58 11.41
C TYR A 550 22.07 31.30 10.08
N ALA A 551 21.11 31.29 9.15
CA ALA A 551 21.15 32.06 7.91
C ALA A 551 21.05 33.57 8.20
N VAL A 552 20.08 33.98 9.04
CA VAL A 552 19.90 35.38 9.48
C VAL A 552 21.10 35.88 10.30
N ARG A 553 21.68 35.05 11.20
CA ARG A 553 22.93 35.42 11.91
C ARG A 553 24.15 35.51 11.00
N ARG A 554 24.21 34.76 9.88
CA ARG A 554 25.27 34.88 8.88
C ARG A 554 25.15 36.20 8.11
N GLU A 555 23.95 36.57 7.70
CA GLU A 555 23.70 37.85 7.01
C GLU A 555 23.99 39.06 7.91
N ILE A 556 23.61 39.02 9.19
CA ILE A 556 23.96 40.08 10.16
C ILE A 556 25.49 40.17 10.37
N ARG A 557 26.22 39.04 10.32
CA ARG A 557 27.68 38.97 10.48
C ARG A 557 28.45 39.33 9.20
N SER A 558 27.86 39.16 8.01
CA SER A 558 28.42 39.65 6.74
C SER A 558 28.15 41.15 6.52
N SER A 559 27.02 41.65 7.00
CA SER A 559 26.69 43.08 7.00
C SER A 559 27.48 43.87 8.05
N GLY A 560 27.86 43.25 9.18
CA GLY A 560 28.75 43.84 10.18
C GLY A 560 30.23 43.93 9.79
N ARG A 561 30.66 43.33 8.66
CA ARG A 561 32.04 43.39 8.17
C ARG A 561 32.29 44.50 7.15
N HIS A 562 31.26 45.25 6.76
CA HIS A 562 31.34 46.37 5.81
C HIS A 562 31.22 47.76 6.49
N GLY A 563 31.37 47.82 7.82
CA GLY A 563 31.21 49.05 8.62
C GLY A 563 32.39 49.38 9.53
N SER A 564 33.62 49.07 9.13
CA SER A 564 34.85 49.58 9.78
C SER A 564 35.99 49.62 8.77
N SER A 565 36.01 50.69 7.99
CA SER A 565 37.20 51.30 7.43
C SER A 565 37.01 52.80 7.44
#